data_AF-A0A933EQT4-F1
#
_entry.id   AF-A0A933EQT4-F1
#
_cell.length_a   1.000
_cell.length_b   1.000
_cell.length_c   1.000
_cell.angle_alpha   90.00
_cell.angle_beta   90.00
_cell.angle_gamma   90.00
#
_symmetry.space_group_name_H-M   'P 1'
#
loop_
_entity.id
_entity.type
_entity.pdbx_description
1 polymer ?
#
loop_
_entity_poly.entity_id
_entity_poly.type
_entity_poly.pdbx_seq_one_letter_code
_entity_poly.pdbx_strand_id
1 'polypeptide(L)' 'MTELKAGTRVRLRAPSPLLELTSDTGTVVEPSEWDYYYIIKLDEPARYHHLPDSVEVLQVICEAIENLEVLENR' A
#
# COMPACT_ATOMS: atom_id res chain seq x y z
N MET A 1 -0.29 15.80 -11.87
CA MET A 1 0.04 14.79 -10.84
C MET A 1 1.04 13.84 -11.45
N THR A 2 2.11 13.51 -10.72
CA THR A 2 3.15 12.59 -11.19
C THR A 2 2.66 11.15 -11.02
N GLU A 3 2.62 10.40 -12.11
CA GLU A 3 2.32 8.97 -12.09
C GLU A 3 3.47 8.20 -11.41
N LEU A 4 3.14 7.30 -10.48
CA LEU A 4 4.15 6.49 -9.79
C LEU A 4 4.55 5.31 -10.69
N LYS A 5 5.84 5.04 -10.77
CA LYS A 5 6.36 3.93 -11.58
C LYS A 5 6.51 2.68 -10.75
N ALA A 6 6.41 1.52 -11.40
CA ALA A 6 6.86 0.25 -10.82
C ALA A 6 8.27 0.40 -10.24
N GLY A 7 8.50 -0.16 -9.04
CA GLY A 7 9.75 -0.02 -8.29
C GLY A 7 9.84 1.23 -7.41
N THR A 8 8.89 2.16 -7.48
CA THR A 8 8.89 3.35 -6.61
C THR A 8 8.70 2.93 -5.15
N ARG A 9 9.59 3.41 -4.28
CA ARG A 9 9.49 3.21 -2.84
C ARG A 9 8.51 4.20 -2.24
N VAL A 10 7.60 3.70 -1.40
CA VAL A 10 6.55 4.49 -0.79
C VAL A 10 6.40 4.18 0.70
N ARG A 11 5.91 5.16 1.45
CA ARG A 11 5.34 5.00 2.79
C ARG A 11 3.83 5.22 2.71
N LEU A 12 3.07 4.37 3.39
CA LEU A 12 1.64 4.54 3.61
C LEU A 12 1.43 5.54 4.76
N ARG A 13 0.82 6.68 4.46
CA ARG A 13 0.54 7.75 5.45
C ARG A 13 -0.82 7.60 6.10
N ALA A 14 -1.79 7.06 5.37
CA ALA A 14 -3.16 6.89 5.83
C ALA A 14 -3.73 5.59 5.26
N PRO A 15 -3.28 4.42 5.73
CA PRO A 15 -3.83 3.15 5.28
C PRO A 15 -5.31 3.03 5.64
N SER A 16 -6.02 2.14 4.95
CA SER A 16 -7.37 1.72 5.32
C SER A 16 -7.46 1.39 6.82
N PRO A 17 -8.53 1.81 7.54
CA PRO A 17 -8.70 1.51 8.96
C PRO A 17 -8.87 0.01 9.26
N LEU A 18 -9.08 -0.80 8.23
CA LEU A 18 -9.17 -2.26 8.32
C LEU A 18 -7.79 -2.95 8.21
N LEU A 19 -6.74 -2.20 7.90
CA LEU A 19 -5.36 -2.69 7.80
C LEU A 19 -4.58 -2.34 9.07
N GLU A 20 -4.10 -3.38 9.75
CA GLU A 20 -3.07 -3.28 10.77
C GLU A 20 -1.71 -3.56 10.11
N LEU A 21 -0.90 -2.52 9.96
CA LEU A 21 0.40 -2.59 9.29
C LEU A 21 1.50 -3.03 10.26
N THR A 22 2.28 -4.04 9.86
CA THR A 22 3.55 -4.40 10.54
C THR A 22 4.67 -3.43 10.16
N SER A 23 4.65 -2.97 8.90
CA SER A 23 5.53 -1.92 8.36
C SER A 23 4.68 -0.96 7.52
N ASP A 24 5.00 0.33 7.59
CA ASP A 24 4.35 1.38 6.81
C ASP A 24 4.99 1.58 5.43
N THR A 25 6.00 0.79 5.06
CA THR A 25 6.72 0.94 3.80
C THR A 25 6.47 -0.19 2.81
N GLY A 26 6.57 0.15 1.52
CA GLY A 26 6.41 -0.80 0.43
C GLY A 26 6.91 -0.28 -0.92
N THR A 27 6.74 -1.10 -1.95
CA THR A 27 7.13 -0.80 -3.33
C THR A 27 5.92 -0.85 -4.24
N VAL A 28 5.75 0.16 -5.08
CA VAL A 28 4.77 0.13 -6.17
C VAL A 28 5.12 -0.99 -7.15
N VAL A 29 4.18 -1.88 -7.39
CA VAL A 29 4.30 -2.96 -8.39
C VAL A 29 3.83 -2.43 -9.74
N GLU A 30 2.63 -1.85 -9.78
CA GLU A 30 1.98 -1.34 -10.98
C GLU A 30 0.79 -0.42 -10.61
N PRO A 31 0.28 0.40 -11.56
CA PRO A 31 -1.03 1.04 -11.43
C PRO A 31 -2.15 -0.01 -11.31
N SER A 32 -3.19 0.31 -10.55
CA SER A 32 -4.43 -0.46 -10.50
C SER A 32 -5.31 -0.19 -11.74
N GLU A 33 -6.36 -0.99 -11.92
CA GLU A 33 -7.44 -0.69 -12.87
C GLU A 33 -8.27 0.54 -12.48
N TRP A 34 -8.23 0.95 -11.21
CA TRP A 34 -8.89 2.16 -10.73
C TRP A 34 -7.95 3.37 -10.84
N ASP A 35 -8.46 4.45 -11.43
CA ASP A 35 -7.73 5.70 -11.56
C ASP A 35 -7.20 6.16 -10.19
N TYR A 36 -5.92 6.55 -10.15
CA TYR A 36 -5.22 7.02 -8.96
C TYR A 36 -4.95 5.97 -7.87
N TYR A 37 -5.18 4.69 -8.14
CA TYR A 37 -4.79 3.60 -7.25
C TYR A 37 -3.56 2.87 -7.77
N TYR A 38 -2.76 2.34 -6.85
CA TYR A 38 -1.57 1.57 -7.15
C TYR A 38 -1.55 0.26 -6.36
N ILE A 39 -1.03 -0.78 -7.00
CA ILE A 39 -0.75 -2.06 -6.34
C ILE A 39 0.62 -1.94 -5.66
N ILE A 40 0.64 -2.19 -4.35
CA ILE A 40 1.82 -2.03 -3.51
C ILE A 40 2.15 -3.38 -2.89
N LYS A 41 3.40 -3.80 -3.05
CA LYS A 41 3.98 -4.88 -2.26
C LYS A 41 4.58 -4.27 -0.99
N LEU A 42 4.01 -4.60 0.16
CA LEU A 42 4.53 -4.16 1.46
C LEU A 42 5.89 -4.82 1.72
N ASP A 43 6.71 -4.22 2.58
CA ASP A 43 7.96 -4.85 3.03
C ASP A 43 7.69 -5.98 4.02
N GLU A 44 6.73 -5.78 4.91
CA GLU A 44 6.22 -6.77 5.85
C GLU A 44 4.72 -6.93 5.65
N PRO A 45 4.17 -8.14 5.81
CA PRO A 45 2.74 -8.36 5.59
C PRO A 45 1.89 -7.58 6.61
N ALA A 46 0.74 -7.09 6.15
CA ALA A 46 -0.30 -6.48 6.97
C ALA A 46 -1.36 -7.50 7.38
N ARG A 47 -2.07 -7.19 8.46
CA ARG A 47 -3.25 -7.95 8.91
C ARG A 47 -4.50 -7.18 8.50
N TYR A 48 -5.36 -7.82 7.73
CA TYR A 48 -6.61 -7.26 7.22
C TYR A 48 -7.81 -7.83 7.95
N HIS A 49 -8.55 -6.96 8.61
CA HIS A 49 -9.68 -7.29 9.48
C HIS A 49 -11.00 -7.00 8.76
N HIS A 50 -11.38 -7.85 7.80
CA HIS A 50 -12.61 -7.63 7.01
C HIS A 50 -13.89 -8.12 7.70
N LEU A 51 -13.78 -8.99 8.70
CA LEU A 51 -14.88 -9.45 9.55
C LEU A 51 -14.41 -9.48 11.02
N PRO A 52 -15.33 -9.38 12.00
CA PRO A 52 -14.99 -9.28 13.43
C PRO A 52 -14.05 -10.36 13.98
N ASP A 53 -14.03 -11.55 13.38
CA ASP A 53 -13.21 -12.69 13.80
C ASP A 53 -12.30 -13.24 12.69
N SER A 54 -12.14 -12.49 11.60
CA SER A 54 -11.34 -12.90 10.44
C SER A 54 -10.13 -11.98 10.28
N VAL A 55 -8.95 -12.61 10.25
CA VAL A 55 -7.70 -11.93 9.95
C VAL A 55 -7.11 -12.57 8.70
N GLU A 56 -7.00 -11.78 7.65
CA GLU A 56 -6.26 -12.15 6.44
C GLU A 56 -4.88 -11.50 6.46
N VAL A 57 -3.85 -12.22 6.01
CA VAL A 57 -2.49 -11.68 5.94
C VAL A 57 -2.21 -11.27 4.50
N LEU A 58 -1.99 -9.98 4.29
CA LEU A 58 -1.80 -9.38 2.97
C LEU A 58 -0.37 -8.88 2.79
N GLN A 59 0.33 -9.40 1.79
CA GLN A 59 1.62 -8.86 1.34
C GLN A 59 1.46 -7.78 0.27
N VAL A 60 0.34 -7.82 -0.45
CA VAL A 60 0.04 -6.94 -1.56
C VAL A 60 -1.30 -6.28 -1.30
N ILE A 61 -1.36 -4.96 -1.47
CA ILE A 61 -2.55 -4.15 -1.26
C ILE A 61 -2.74 -3.19 -2.44
N CYS A 62 -3.97 -2.72 -2.61
CA CYS A 62 -4.30 -1.65 -3.54
C CYS A 62 -4.58 -0.39 -2.73
N GLU A 63 -3.92 0.73 -3.05
CA GLU A 63 -3.99 1.94 -2.24
C GLU A 63 -4.04 3.20 -3.11
N ALA A 64 -4.78 4.20 -2.65
CA ALA A 64 -4.93 5.47 -3.35
C ALA A 64 -3.64 6.30 -3.26
N ILE A 65 -3.25 6.99 -4.32
CA ILE A 65 -2.03 7.81 -4.38
C ILE A 65 -1.96 8.87 -3.28
N GLU A 66 -3.10 9.39 -2.84
CA GLU A 66 -3.18 10.37 -1.75
C GLU A 66 -2.74 9.81 -0.39
N ASN A 67 -2.86 8.49 -0.20
CA ASN A 67 -2.44 7.79 1.00
C ASN A 67 -0.94 7.44 0.97
N LEU A 68 -0.22 7.77 -0.11
CA LEU A 68 1.18 7.41 -0.32
C LEU A 68 2.10 8.62 -0.22
N GLU A 69 3.27 8.41 0.37
CA GLU A 69 4.42 9.30 0.34
C GLU A 69 5.55 8.62 -0.45
N VAL A 70 6.10 9.30 -1.45
CA VAL A 70 7.26 8.77 -2.17
C VAL A 70 8.51 8.92 -1.30
N LEU A 71 9.20 7.81 -1.08
CA LEU A 71 10.49 7.79 -0.41
C LEU A 71 11.56 7.94 -1.48
N GLU A 72 12.10 9.14 -1.66
CA GLU A 72 13.24 9.34 -2.56
C GLU A 72 14.44 8.54 -2.04
N ASN A 73 15.02 7.72 -2.92
CA ASN A 73 16.33 7.15 -2.66
C ASN A 73 17.36 8.29 -2.79
N ARG A 74 17.81 8.83 -1.66
CA ARG A 74 19.00 9.69 -1.61
C ARG A 74 20.27 8.90 -1.86
#